data_AF-A0A8T5Y592-F1
#
_entry.id   AF-A0A8T5Y592-F1
#
_cell.length_a   1.000
_cell.length_b   1.000
_cell.length_c   1.000
_cell.angle_alpha   90.00
_cell.angle_beta   90.00
_cell.angle_gamma   90.00
#
_symmetry.space_group_name_H-M   'P 1'
#
loop_
_entity.id
_entity.type
_entity.pdbx_description
1 polymer ?
#
loop_
_entity_poly.entity_id
_entity_poly.type
_entity_poly.pdbx_seq_one_letter_code
_entity_poly.pdbx_strand_id
1 'polypeptide(L)'
;MVTQCIAELQPLTRNDDSEWKRALADFGYERQPVTMVYPAAGFDWRVPVALARLRQRVPNLPEPELSIYIDYSADLLDRLEHAHITGDRQFWGPGVQLVKVVKLSPPGDWVWKLRARGQHNPEGGSIVSDYWYLLQVSINRRLFPILYVPADGVAFVQHVLAPLTVRPDYLVTVTDGCRQGGGWCCLSDSNGPLFAALEATELLPHYWLTDHGDLPYKFHSLGRMNTGLYGNGQSKLLAIN
;
A
#
# COMPACT_ATOMS: atom_id res chain seq x y z
N MET A 1 9.39 21.41 -43.16
CA MET A 1 9.45 22.16 -41.90
C MET A 1 8.74 21.37 -40.80
N VAL A 2 9.27 20.19 -40.45
CA VAL A 2 8.86 19.37 -39.28
C VAL A 2 10.06 18.47 -38.96
N THR A 3 11.09 19.02 -38.30
CA THR A 3 12.16 18.22 -37.67
C THR A 3 12.93 19.12 -36.70
N GLN A 4 12.48 19.19 -35.44
CA GLN A 4 13.30 19.53 -34.27
C GLN A 4 12.40 19.61 -33.03
N CYS A 5 12.42 18.54 -32.23
CA CYS A 5 12.32 18.54 -30.76
C CYS A 5 12.50 17.09 -30.26
N ILE A 6 13.57 16.43 -30.73
CA ILE A 6 14.10 15.21 -30.11
C ILE A 6 15.58 15.50 -29.84
N ALA A 7 15.81 16.34 -28.85
CA ALA A 7 17.11 16.54 -28.23
C ALA A 7 16.80 16.96 -26.78
N GLU A 8 17.49 16.34 -25.83
CA GLU A 8 17.31 16.49 -24.37
C GLU A 8 16.35 15.50 -23.68
N LEU A 9 16.51 14.21 -23.95
CA LEU A 9 16.41 13.21 -22.88
C LEU A 9 17.84 12.75 -22.57
N GLN A 10 18.58 13.56 -21.81
CA GLN A 10 19.68 13.02 -21.03
C GLN A 10 19.11 11.94 -20.09
N PRO A 11 19.83 10.85 -19.82
CA PRO A 11 19.34 9.87 -18.87
C PRO A 11 19.21 10.60 -17.52
N LEU A 12 17.99 10.73 -17.02
CA LEU A 12 17.69 11.14 -15.64
C LEU A 12 18.18 10.03 -14.69
N THR A 13 19.48 9.76 -14.69
CA THR A 13 20.17 8.91 -13.72
C THR A 13 20.63 9.79 -12.57
N ARG A 14 19.69 10.07 -11.68
CA ARG A 14 19.93 10.21 -10.23
C ARG A 14 18.57 9.99 -9.56
N ASN A 15 18.19 8.72 -9.40
CA ASN A 15 17.20 8.28 -8.41
C ASN A 15 17.73 8.73 -7.05
N ASP A 16 17.33 9.90 -6.58
CA ASP A 16 17.64 10.33 -5.23
C ASP A 16 16.64 9.68 -4.26
N ASP A 17 16.70 8.36 -4.12
CA ASP A 17 15.95 7.61 -3.09
C ASP A 17 16.43 7.96 -1.66
N SER A 18 17.30 8.98 -1.50
CA SER A 18 17.93 9.30 -0.22
C SER A 18 16.94 9.80 0.82
N GLU A 19 15.90 10.55 0.43
CA GLU A 19 14.87 11.01 1.36
C GLU A 19 14.04 9.82 1.88
N TRP A 20 13.67 8.90 1.00
CA TRP A 20 13.00 7.65 1.34
C TRP A 20 13.85 6.78 2.29
N LYS A 21 15.11 6.55 1.92
CA LYS A 21 16.06 5.77 2.73
C LYS A 21 16.33 6.42 4.08
N ARG A 22 16.44 7.75 4.11
CA ARG A 22 16.61 8.54 5.33
C ARG A 22 15.38 8.47 6.22
N ALA A 23 14.18 8.58 5.64
CA ALA A 23 12.94 8.45 6.39
C ALA A 23 12.78 7.05 6.99
N LEU A 24 13.13 6.00 6.24
CA LEU A 24 13.18 4.65 6.79
C LEU A 24 14.23 4.52 7.91
N ALA A 25 15.42 5.11 7.75
CA ALA A 25 16.44 5.13 8.80
C ALA A 25 15.99 5.91 10.05
N ASP A 26 15.26 7.02 9.91
CA ASP A 26 14.65 7.79 11.00
C ASP A 26 13.56 6.99 11.75
N PHE A 27 13.09 5.90 11.16
CA PHE A 27 12.18 4.92 11.74
C PHE A 27 12.90 3.63 12.19
N GLY A 28 14.23 3.62 12.16
CA GLY A 28 15.07 2.53 12.66
C GLY A 28 15.29 1.38 11.70
N TYR A 29 15.02 1.56 10.40
CA TYR A 29 15.25 0.52 9.40
C TYR A 29 16.67 0.58 8.84
N GLU A 30 17.51 -0.35 9.28
CA GLU A 30 18.86 -0.58 8.74
C GLU A 30 18.89 -1.65 7.63
N ARG A 31 17.80 -2.40 7.48
CA ARG A 31 17.58 -3.44 6.46
C ARG A 31 16.20 -3.29 5.84
N GLN A 32 15.94 -4.03 4.76
CA GLN A 32 14.60 -4.12 4.21
C GLN A 32 13.64 -4.72 5.27
N PRO A 33 12.56 -3.99 5.63
CA PRO A 33 11.59 -4.48 6.60
C PRO A 33 10.76 -5.59 6.00
N VAL A 34 10.19 -6.45 6.85
CA VAL A 34 9.07 -7.29 6.44
C VAL A 34 7.90 -6.37 6.08
N THR A 35 7.44 -6.43 4.83
CA THR A 35 6.47 -5.47 4.29
C THR A 35 5.07 -6.06 4.13
N MET A 36 4.07 -5.29 4.55
CA MET A 36 2.68 -5.57 4.22
C MET A 36 2.16 -4.50 3.29
N VAL A 37 1.74 -4.87 2.08
CA VAL A 37 1.14 -3.96 1.10
C VAL A 37 -0.37 -4.09 1.15
N TYR A 38 -1.05 -2.95 1.22
CA TYR A 38 -2.51 -2.87 1.31
C TYR A 38 -3.03 -1.80 0.33
N PRO A 39 -3.29 -2.18 -0.94
CA PRO A 39 -4.02 -1.33 -1.87
C PRO A 39 -5.51 -1.33 -1.50
N ALA A 40 -6.10 -0.16 -1.26
CA ALA A 40 -7.50 -0.04 -0.84
C ALA A 40 -8.08 1.36 -1.11
N ALA A 41 -9.41 1.46 -1.12
CA ALA A 41 -10.10 2.75 -1.01
C ALA A 41 -10.11 3.14 0.47
N GLY A 42 -9.24 4.07 0.85
CA GLY A 42 -9.17 4.59 2.20
C GLY A 42 -8.29 3.79 3.15
N PHE A 43 -8.12 4.38 4.33
CA PHE A 43 -7.25 3.88 5.37
C PHE A 43 -8.00 3.07 6.44
N ASP A 44 -7.61 1.80 6.62
CA ASP A 44 -8.07 0.95 7.73
C ASP A 44 -6.95 0.54 8.68
N TRP A 45 -6.85 1.19 9.83
CA TRP A 45 -5.86 0.88 10.87
C TRP A 45 -6.02 -0.51 11.50
N ARG A 46 -7.17 -1.18 11.33
CA ARG A 46 -7.45 -2.48 11.96
C ARG A 46 -6.67 -3.62 11.32
N VAL A 47 -6.21 -3.45 10.08
CA VAL A 47 -5.47 -4.50 9.33
C VAL A 47 -4.18 -4.92 10.08
N PRO A 48 -3.24 -4.01 10.43
CA PRO A 48 -2.05 -4.36 11.22
C PRO A 48 -2.38 -5.04 12.56
N VAL A 49 -3.47 -4.63 13.21
CA VAL A 49 -3.93 -5.22 14.47
C VAL A 49 -4.43 -6.65 14.27
N ALA A 50 -5.19 -6.89 13.21
CA ALA A 50 -5.70 -8.21 12.87
C ALA A 50 -4.55 -9.18 12.59
N LEU A 51 -3.54 -8.73 11.85
CA LEU A 51 -2.35 -9.52 11.55
C LEU A 51 -1.52 -9.80 12.80
N ALA A 52 -1.31 -8.80 13.66
CA ALA A 52 -0.67 -8.99 14.96
C ALA A 52 -1.39 -10.03 15.85
N ARG A 53 -2.74 -10.07 15.83
CA ARG A 53 -3.53 -11.08 16.54
C ARG A 53 -3.41 -12.46 15.90
N LEU A 54 -3.37 -12.55 14.58
CA LEU A 54 -3.22 -13.82 13.89
C LEU A 54 -1.89 -14.50 14.22
N ARG A 55 -0.81 -13.73 14.37
CA ARG A 55 0.50 -14.26 14.79
C ARG A 55 0.45 -14.99 16.13
N GLN A 56 -0.47 -14.62 17.02
CA GLN A 56 -0.67 -15.33 18.30
C GLN A 56 -1.23 -16.73 18.10
N ARG A 57 -1.84 -17.02 16.95
CA ARG A 57 -2.48 -18.29 16.60
C ARG A 57 -1.70 -19.11 15.58
N VAL A 58 -0.87 -18.46 14.77
CA VAL A 58 -0.04 -19.10 13.73
C VAL A 58 1.43 -18.93 14.10
N PRO A 59 2.05 -19.94 14.74
CA PRO A 59 3.48 -19.92 15.06
C PRO A 59 4.30 -19.69 13.78
N ASN A 60 5.35 -18.88 13.88
CA ASN A 60 6.29 -18.54 12.78
C ASN A 60 5.77 -17.60 11.68
N LEU A 61 4.57 -17.03 11.79
CA LEU A 61 4.15 -15.97 10.88
C LEU A 61 5.06 -14.73 11.07
N PRO A 62 5.72 -14.17 10.03
CA PRO A 62 6.56 -12.97 10.17
C PRO A 62 5.79 -11.74 10.69
N GLU A 63 6.43 -10.84 11.45
CA GLU A 63 5.80 -9.56 11.79
C GLU A 63 5.97 -8.59 10.64
N PRO A 64 4.91 -7.96 10.08
CA PRO A 64 5.11 -6.79 9.26
C PRO A 64 5.75 -5.69 10.10
N GLU A 65 6.96 -5.33 9.69
CA GLU A 65 7.69 -4.22 10.28
C GLU A 65 7.15 -2.91 9.70
N LEU A 66 6.92 -2.85 8.37
CA LEU A 66 6.35 -1.69 7.68
C LEU A 66 5.07 -2.06 6.94
N SER A 67 4.00 -1.30 7.16
CA SER A 67 2.78 -1.39 6.35
C SER A 67 2.78 -0.31 5.27
N ILE A 68 2.52 -0.66 4.02
CA ILE A 68 2.43 0.24 2.89
C ILE A 68 0.96 0.28 2.43
N TYR A 69 0.30 1.39 2.70
CA TYR A 69 -1.09 1.64 2.33
C TYR A 69 -1.09 2.42 1.04
N ILE A 70 -1.67 1.85 -0.01
CA ILE A 70 -1.80 2.50 -1.31
C ILE A 70 -3.28 2.87 -1.46
N ASP A 71 -3.56 4.15 -1.24
CA ASP A 71 -4.92 4.68 -1.18
C ASP A 71 -5.27 5.41 -2.47
N TYR A 72 -6.20 4.83 -3.23
CA TYR A 72 -6.68 5.42 -4.47
C TYR A 72 -7.88 6.36 -4.29
N SER A 73 -8.52 6.40 -3.10
CA SER A 73 -9.54 7.42 -2.79
C SER A 73 -8.93 8.69 -2.23
N ALA A 74 -7.73 8.58 -1.66
CA ALA A 74 -7.01 9.66 -1.00
C ALA A 74 -7.76 10.34 0.15
N ASP A 75 -8.78 9.67 0.72
CA ASP A 75 -9.60 10.23 1.80
C ASP A 75 -8.76 10.63 3.02
N LEU A 76 -7.66 9.90 3.27
CA LEU A 76 -6.75 10.22 4.37
C LEU A 76 -5.81 11.39 4.02
N LEU A 77 -5.52 11.64 2.74
CA LEU A 77 -4.61 12.70 2.31
C LEU A 77 -5.12 14.07 2.74
N ASP A 78 -6.37 14.40 2.40
CA ASP A 78 -6.99 15.68 2.74
C ASP A 78 -6.97 15.93 4.24
N ARG A 79 -7.24 14.89 5.02
CA ARG A 79 -7.20 14.95 6.48
C ARG A 79 -5.79 15.20 7.00
N LEU A 80 -4.78 14.52 6.44
CA LEU A 80 -3.38 14.69 6.85
C LEU A 80 -2.87 16.09 6.53
N GLU A 81 -3.16 16.61 5.35
CA GLU A 81 -2.79 17.97 4.96
C GLU A 81 -3.50 19.01 5.84
N HIS A 82 -4.80 18.83 6.10
CA HIS A 82 -5.53 19.71 7.00
C HIS A 82 -4.93 19.71 8.42
N ALA A 83 -4.70 18.53 9.00
CA ALA A 83 -4.11 18.39 10.32
C ALA A 83 -2.69 18.98 10.40
N HIS A 84 -1.92 18.87 9.32
CA HIS A 84 -0.60 19.49 9.23
C HIS A 84 -0.68 21.03 9.28
N ILE A 85 -1.64 21.62 8.58
CA ILE A 85 -1.88 23.07 8.56
C ILE A 85 -2.39 23.57 9.90
N THR A 86 -3.34 22.87 10.52
CA THR A 86 -3.99 23.32 11.77
C THR A 86 -3.21 22.95 13.03
N GLY A 87 -2.23 22.05 12.93
CA GLY A 87 -1.54 21.48 14.09
C GLY A 87 -2.41 20.50 14.88
N ASP A 88 -3.54 20.08 14.33
CA ASP A 88 -4.46 19.16 15.01
C ASP A 88 -3.90 17.75 15.08
N ARG A 89 -4.09 17.11 16.24
CA ARG A 89 -3.82 15.68 16.38
C ARG A 89 -5.01 14.90 15.85
N GLN A 90 -4.76 13.96 14.94
CA GLN A 90 -5.83 13.06 14.50
C GLN A 90 -6.02 11.89 15.47
N PHE A 91 -7.26 11.74 15.93
CA PHE A 91 -7.72 10.54 16.64
C PHE A 91 -8.47 9.65 15.66
N TRP A 92 -8.00 8.43 15.46
CA TRP A 92 -8.57 7.50 14.47
C TRP A 92 -9.49 6.44 15.08
N GLY A 93 -9.83 6.63 16.35
CA GLY A 93 -10.74 5.77 17.11
C GLY A 93 -10.29 5.60 18.57
N PRO A 94 -11.07 4.86 19.39
CA PRO A 94 -10.71 4.58 20.78
C PRO A 94 -9.36 3.85 20.86
N GLY A 95 -8.39 4.47 21.54
CA GLY A 95 -7.07 3.89 21.73
C GLY A 95 -6.16 3.88 20.50
N VAL A 96 -6.53 4.59 19.41
CA VAL A 96 -5.74 4.74 18.19
C VAL A 96 -5.29 6.19 18.07
N GLN A 97 -3.98 6.40 18.22
CA GLN A 97 -3.38 7.73 18.23
C GLN A 97 -2.31 7.85 17.15
N LEU A 98 -2.37 8.93 16.39
CA LEU A 98 -1.28 9.31 15.50
C LEU A 98 -0.17 9.97 16.33
N VAL A 99 0.98 9.31 16.41
CA VAL A 99 2.12 9.71 17.26
C VAL A 99 3.09 10.60 16.48
N LYS A 100 3.36 10.25 15.23
CA LYS A 100 4.31 10.94 14.34
C LYS A 100 3.78 10.91 12.92
N VAL A 101 3.98 12.00 12.20
CA VAL A 101 3.75 12.11 10.75
C VAL A 101 5.00 12.71 10.15
N VAL A 102 5.52 12.08 9.11
CA VAL A 102 6.60 12.62 8.28
C VAL A 102 6.06 12.71 6.86
N LYS A 103 6.03 13.93 6.33
CA LYS A 103 5.74 14.20 4.92
C LYS A 103 6.99 13.91 4.11
N LEU A 104 6.84 13.16 3.02
CA LEU A 104 7.92 12.72 2.15
C LEU A 104 7.66 13.21 0.74
N SER A 105 8.71 13.70 0.07
CA SER A 105 8.68 14.00 -1.35
C SER A 105 9.26 12.81 -2.13
N PRO A 106 8.44 11.88 -2.65
CA PRO A 106 8.95 10.81 -3.50
C PRO A 106 9.67 11.37 -4.74
N PRO A 107 10.58 10.60 -5.36
CA PRO A 107 11.20 10.96 -6.63
C PRO A 107 10.17 11.43 -7.66
N GLY A 108 10.43 12.57 -8.30
CA GLY A 108 9.48 13.18 -9.25
C GLY A 108 9.15 12.30 -10.45
N ASP A 109 10.08 11.43 -10.85
CA ASP A 109 9.85 10.46 -11.93
C ASP A 109 8.84 9.38 -11.52
N TRP A 110 8.82 8.95 -10.24
CA TRP A 110 7.80 8.04 -9.71
C TRP A 110 6.45 8.72 -9.73
N VAL A 111 6.34 9.95 -9.20
CA VAL A 111 5.09 10.73 -9.21
C VAL A 111 4.56 10.88 -10.64
N TRP A 112 5.42 11.20 -11.59
CA TRP A 112 5.04 11.33 -13.00
C TRP A 112 4.53 10.01 -13.59
N LYS A 113 5.23 8.89 -13.38
CA LYS A 113 4.81 7.56 -13.86
C LYS A 113 3.47 7.13 -13.24
N LEU A 114 3.29 7.37 -11.94
CA LEU A 114 2.04 7.10 -11.24
C LEU A 114 0.88 7.92 -11.85
N ARG A 115 1.09 9.21 -12.12
CA ARG A 115 0.11 10.09 -12.77
C ARG A 115 -0.22 9.66 -14.20
N ALA A 116 0.79 9.33 -15.00
CA ALA A 116 0.62 8.96 -16.40
C ALA A 116 -0.31 7.76 -16.57
N ARG A 117 -0.21 6.76 -15.68
CA ARG A 117 -1.13 5.62 -15.71
C ARG A 117 -2.56 6.02 -15.35
N GLY A 118 -2.73 6.82 -14.30
CA GLY A 118 -4.05 7.22 -13.85
C GLY A 118 -4.81 8.10 -14.86
N GLN A 119 -4.11 8.85 -15.72
CA GLN A 119 -4.70 9.66 -16.79
C GLN A 119 -5.30 8.84 -17.95
N HIS A 120 -4.90 7.58 -18.11
CA HIS A 120 -5.32 6.74 -19.24
C HIS A 120 -6.37 5.69 -18.87
N ASN A 121 -6.94 5.74 -17.66
CA ASN A 121 -7.93 4.77 -17.21
C ASN A 121 -9.35 5.38 -17.22
N PRO A 122 -10.27 4.87 -18.06
CA PRO A 122 -11.60 5.47 -18.27
C PRO A 122 -12.52 5.51 -17.05
N GLU A 123 -12.17 4.86 -15.94
CA GLU A 123 -13.07 4.66 -14.79
C GLU A 123 -12.59 5.34 -13.49
N GLY A 124 -11.69 6.32 -13.60
CA GLY A 124 -11.43 7.30 -12.54
C GLY A 124 -10.73 6.74 -11.29
N GLY A 125 -9.41 6.80 -11.28
CA GLY A 125 -8.62 6.43 -10.10
C GLY A 125 -7.19 6.95 -10.24
N SER A 126 -7.03 8.26 -10.33
CA SER A 126 -5.73 8.90 -10.48
C SER A 126 -5.52 9.98 -9.44
N ILE A 127 -5.75 9.66 -8.17
CA ILE A 127 -5.28 10.55 -7.12
C ILE A 127 -3.84 10.17 -6.83
N VAL A 128 -2.93 10.95 -7.42
CA VAL A 128 -1.49 10.86 -7.17
C VAL A 128 -1.05 12.18 -6.55
N SER A 129 -0.67 12.10 -5.29
CA SER A 129 -0.10 13.22 -4.56
C SER A 129 1.37 13.42 -4.92
N ASP A 130 1.84 14.66 -4.85
CA ASP A 130 3.28 14.97 -4.86
C ASP A 130 3.98 14.52 -3.56
N TYR A 131 3.20 14.10 -2.55
CA TYR A 131 3.72 13.72 -1.23
C TYR A 131 3.19 12.37 -0.75
N TRP A 132 4.06 11.63 -0.09
CA TRP A 132 3.73 10.44 0.71
C TRP A 132 3.87 10.76 2.20
N TYR A 133 3.34 9.89 3.06
CA TYR A 133 3.36 10.12 4.50
C TYR A 133 3.79 8.88 5.25
N LEU A 134 4.84 9.00 6.05
CA LEU A 134 5.21 7.96 6.99
C LEU A 134 4.60 8.28 8.35
N LEU A 135 3.67 7.43 8.77
CA LEU A 135 2.82 7.58 9.93
C LEU A 135 3.29 6.61 11.02
N GLN A 136 3.36 7.08 12.25
CA GLN A 136 3.48 6.22 13.41
C GLN A 136 2.16 6.19 14.16
N VAL A 137 1.47 5.05 14.13
CA VAL A 137 0.19 4.87 14.80
C VAL A 137 0.41 4.06 16.07
N SER A 138 -0.06 4.57 17.21
CA SER A 138 -0.13 3.82 18.46
C SER A 138 -1.51 3.22 18.64
N ILE A 139 -1.57 1.91 18.81
CA ILE A 139 -2.80 1.17 19.13
C ILE A 139 -2.53 0.33 20.36
N ASN A 140 -3.24 0.60 21.46
CA ASN A 140 -3.01 -0.07 22.75
C ASN A 140 -1.51 -0.09 23.17
N ARG A 141 -0.82 1.03 22.99
CA ARG A 141 0.63 1.23 23.28
C ARG A 141 1.59 0.48 22.35
N ARG A 142 1.10 -0.25 21.34
CA ARG A 142 1.93 -0.82 20.28
C ARG A 142 2.03 0.14 19.12
N LEU A 143 3.23 0.31 18.59
CA LEU A 143 3.52 1.19 17.47
C LEU A 143 3.44 0.42 16.15
N PHE A 144 2.72 0.99 15.19
CA PHE A 144 2.56 0.49 13.82
C PHE A 144 3.01 1.58 12.86
N PRO A 145 4.13 1.39 12.15
CA PRO A 145 4.56 2.33 11.14
C PRO A 145 3.86 2.04 9.82
N ILE A 146 3.35 3.09 9.20
CA ILE A 146 2.56 3.01 7.97
C ILE A 146 3.10 4.02 6.98
N LEU A 147 3.59 3.55 5.84
CA LEU A 147 3.75 4.39 4.67
C LEU A 147 2.39 4.50 3.98
N TYR A 148 1.85 5.71 3.93
CA TYR A 148 0.65 6.04 3.19
C TYR A 148 1.02 6.70 1.86
N VAL A 149 0.51 6.12 0.78
CA VAL A 149 0.80 6.46 -0.61
C VAL A 149 -0.53 6.74 -1.32
N PRO A 150 -0.86 8.01 -1.57
CA PRO A 150 -1.98 8.36 -2.45
C PRO A 150 -1.59 8.05 -3.88
N ALA A 151 -1.99 6.88 -4.37
CA ALA A 151 -1.63 6.42 -5.71
C ALA A 151 -2.50 5.25 -6.15
N ASP A 152 -2.32 4.91 -7.42
CA ASP A 152 -2.81 3.67 -7.98
C ASP A 152 -1.97 2.46 -7.54
N GLY A 153 -2.63 1.39 -7.08
CA GLY A 153 -1.99 0.16 -6.60
C GLY A 153 -1.16 -0.55 -7.68
N VAL A 154 -1.69 -0.65 -8.90
CA VAL A 154 -0.96 -1.35 -9.97
C VAL A 154 0.22 -0.50 -10.46
N ALA A 155 0.04 0.82 -10.58
CA ALA A 155 1.12 1.75 -10.92
C ALA A 155 2.24 1.69 -9.89
N PHE A 156 1.89 1.64 -8.60
CA PHE A 156 2.86 1.52 -7.53
C PHE A 156 3.67 0.23 -7.62
N VAL A 157 3.04 -0.90 -7.92
CA VAL A 157 3.77 -2.17 -8.15
C VAL A 157 4.75 -2.02 -9.31
N GLN A 158 4.30 -1.53 -10.47
CA GLN A 158 5.11 -1.50 -11.69
C GLN A 158 6.22 -0.44 -11.68
N HIS A 159 5.99 0.69 -11.03
CA HIS A 159 6.87 1.86 -11.12
C HIS A 159 7.62 2.19 -9.85
N VAL A 160 7.24 1.59 -8.71
CA VAL A 160 7.94 1.77 -7.44
C VAL A 160 8.49 0.44 -6.94
N LEU A 161 7.64 -0.56 -6.69
CA LEU A 161 8.11 -1.82 -6.10
C LEU A 161 9.04 -2.60 -7.03
N ALA A 162 8.69 -2.73 -8.31
CA ALA A 162 9.49 -3.49 -9.28
C ALA A 162 10.88 -2.89 -9.54
N PRO A 163 11.03 -1.57 -9.80
CA PRO A 163 12.35 -0.96 -9.92
C PRO A 163 13.21 -1.05 -8.65
N LEU A 164 12.57 -1.04 -7.48
CA LEU A 164 13.25 -1.20 -6.20
C LEU A 164 13.50 -2.67 -5.81
N THR A 165 12.99 -3.63 -6.58
CA THR A 165 13.00 -5.06 -6.25
C THR A 165 12.40 -5.37 -4.88
N VAL A 166 11.44 -4.57 -4.43
CA VAL A 166 10.76 -4.75 -3.15
C VAL A 166 9.60 -5.72 -3.34
N ARG A 167 9.86 -6.98 -3.02
CA ARG A 167 8.81 -8.01 -2.95
C ARG A 167 8.02 -7.86 -1.64
N PRO A 168 6.68 -7.71 -1.69
CA PRO A 168 5.85 -7.71 -0.50
C PRO A 168 5.92 -9.06 0.21
N ASP A 169 6.04 -9.07 1.54
CA ASP A 169 5.85 -10.30 2.31
C ASP A 169 4.37 -10.64 2.39
N TYR A 170 3.57 -9.62 2.69
CA TYR A 170 2.12 -9.70 2.73
C TYR A 170 1.50 -8.81 1.67
N LEU A 171 0.46 -9.33 1.02
CA LEU A 171 -0.48 -8.51 0.27
C LEU A 171 -1.87 -8.68 0.84
N VAL A 172 -2.50 -7.57 1.18
CA VAL A 172 -3.83 -7.51 1.79
C VAL A 172 -4.82 -6.96 0.77
N THR A 173 -5.91 -7.66 0.53
CA THR A 173 -6.92 -7.33 -0.49
C THR A 173 -8.33 -7.51 0.09
N VAL A 174 -8.59 -6.85 1.23
CA VAL A 174 -9.73 -7.13 2.13
C VAL A 174 -10.89 -6.14 2.05
N THR A 175 -10.83 -5.22 1.09
CA THR A 175 -11.92 -4.30 0.78
C THR A 175 -12.35 -4.56 -0.64
N ASP A 176 -13.63 -4.93 -0.82
CA ASP A 176 -14.32 -4.93 -2.10
C ASP A 176 -14.15 -3.56 -2.81
N GLY A 177 -13.10 -3.44 -3.62
CA GLY A 177 -12.95 -2.36 -4.60
C GLY A 177 -14.14 -2.29 -5.58
N CYS A 178 -14.97 -3.34 -5.61
CA CYS A 178 -16.21 -3.45 -6.36
C CYS A 178 -17.29 -2.42 -5.98
N ARG A 179 -17.22 -1.80 -4.79
CA ARG A 179 -18.29 -0.89 -4.31
C ARG A 179 -18.35 0.47 -5.01
N GLN A 180 -17.34 0.85 -5.80
CA GLN A 180 -17.31 2.14 -6.50
C GLN A 180 -17.24 2.02 -8.03
N GLY A 181 -17.54 0.86 -8.61
CA GLY A 181 -17.84 0.73 -10.04
C GLY A 181 -16.68 0.99 -11.02
N GLY A 182 -15.43 1.06 -10.55
CA GLY A 182 -14.26 1.02 -11.41
C GLY A 182 -13.76 -0.43 -11.57
N GLY A 183 -13.20 -0.76 -12.73
CA GLY A 183 -12.65 -2.05 -13.18
C GLY A 183 -11.42 -2.53 -12.40
N TRP A 184 -11.26 -2.00 -11.20
CA TRP A 184 -10.47 -2.45 -10.06
C TRP A 184 -11.15 -3.61 -9.29
N CYS A 185 -12.32 -4.05 -9.77
CA CYS A 185 -13.13 -5.13 -9.22
C CYS A 185 -12.27 -6.35 -8.86
N CYS A 186 -12.27 -6.65 -7.56
CA CYS A 186 -11.52 -7.71 -6.90
C CYS A 186 -10.00 -7.60 -7.04
N LEU A 187 -9.37 -6.87 -6.12
CA LEU A 187 -7.94 -7.03 -5.78
C LEU A 187 -7.61 -8.50 -5.41
N SER A 188 -8.64 -9.28 -5.09
CA SER A 188 -8.62 -10.73 -4.85
C SER A 188 -8.96 -11.57 -6.10
N ASP A 189 -8.69 -11.09 -7.33
CA ASP A 189 -8.90 -11.83 -8.59
C ASP A 189 -7.58 -12.12 -9.32
N SER A 190 -7.37 -13.38 -9.71
CA SER A 190 -6.17 -13.87 -10.39
C SER A 190 -6.13 -13.45 -11.86
N ASN A 191 -7.26 -12.96 -12.38
CA ASN A 191 -7.34 -12.31 -13.68
C ASN A 191 -7.36 -10.78 -13.54
N GLY A 192 -7.30 -10.27 -12.31
CA GLY A 192 -7.32 -8.84 -12.03
C GLY A 192 -6.00 -8.14 -12.38
N PRO A 193 -6.04 -6.83 -12.65
CA PRO A 193 -4.87 -6.07 -13.10
C PRO A 193 -3.74 -6.01 -12.07
N LEU A 194 -4.07 -6.05 -10.77
CA LEU A 194 -3.07 -6.05 -9.70
C LEU A 194 -2.28 -7.36 -9.67
N PHE A 195 -2.98 -8.50 -9.74
CA PHE A 195 -2.34 -9.80 -9.82
C PHE A 195 -1.45 -9.90 -11.06
N ALA A 196 -1.96 -9.50 -12.23
CA ALA A 196 -1.21 -9.52 -13.48
C ALA A 196 0.08 -8.68 -13.41
N ALA A 197 0.05 -7.53 -12.74
CA ALA A 197 1.25 -6.72 -12.56
C ALA A 197 2.26 -7.36 -11.60
N LEU A 198 1.81 -7.96 -10.50
CA LEU A 198 2.68 -8.69 -9.58
C LEU A 198 3.32 -9.90 -10.24
N GLU A 199 2.56 -10.63 -11.07
CA GLU A 199 3.06 -11.77 -11.84
C GLU A 199 4.09 -11.31 -12.90
N ALA A 200 3.76 -10.28 -13.68
CA ALA A 200 4.65 -9.75 -14.73
C ALA A 200 5.94 -9.11 -14.18
N THR A 201 5.95 -8.70 -12.91
CA THR A 201 7.13 -8.13 -12.23
C THR A 201 7.84 -9.14 -11.33
N GLU A 202 7.38 -10.39 -11.28
CA GLU A 202 7.91 -11.45 -10.41
C GLU A 202 7.88 -11.09 -8.91
N LEU A 203 6.92 -10.26 -8.50
CA LEU A 203 6.77 -9.75 -7.13
C LEU A 203 5.63 -10.39 -6.34
N LEU A 204 5.16 -11.59 -6.73
CA LEU A 204 4.09 -12.29 -6.00
C LEU A 204 4.43 -12.44 -4.50
N PRO A 205 3.52 -12.11 -3.57
CA PRO A 205 3.84 -12.09 -2.14
C PRO A 205 4.07 -13.49 -1.56
N HIS A 206 4.63 -13.57 -0.35
CA HIS A 206 4.71 -14.83 0.40
C HIS A 206 3.38 -15.21 1.06
N TYR A 207 2.61 -14.19 1.45
CA TYR A 207 1.34 -14.32 2.15
C TYR A 207 0.30 -13.43 1.49
N TRP A 208 -0.65 -14.03 0.78
CA TRP A 208 -1.86 -13.31 0.36
C TRP A 208 -2.93 -13.34 1.45
N LEU A 209 -3.57 -12.20 1.72
CA LEU A 209 -4.64 -12.00 2.69
C LEU A 209 -5.84 -11.38 1.97
N THR A 210 -6.93 -12.11 1.81
CA THR A 210 -8.14 -11.68 1.05
C THR A 210 -9.39 -11.66 1.92
N ASP A 211 -10.40 -10.85 1.63
CA ASP A 211 -11.74 -10.93 2.28
C ASP A 211 -12.63 -12.07 1.75
N HIS A 212 -12.23 -12.76 0.68
CA HIS A 212 -13.03 -13.79 0.02
C HIS A 212 -12.52 -15.21 0.33
N GLY A 213 -13.43 -16.05 0.81
CA GLY A 213 -13.26 -17.48 1.09
C GLY A 213 -12.76 -18.31 -0.10
N ASP A 214 -13.31 -18.00 -1.27
CA ASP A 214 -13.19 -18.76 -2.50
C ASP A 214 -12.17 -18.11 -3.43
N LEU A 215 -10.90 -18.24 -3.06
CA LEU A 215 -9.79 -17.85 -3.94
C LEU A 215 -9.73 -18.83 -5.13
N PRO A 216 -9.63 -18.36 -6.38
CA PRO A 216 -9.32 -19.23 -7.52
C PRO A 216 -8.11 -20.13 -7.23
N TYR A 217 -8.07 -21.36 -7.76
CA TYR A 217 -6.98 -22.34 -7.53
C TYR A 217 -5.56 -21.76 -7.64
N LYS A 218 -5.35 -20.78 -8.55
CA LYS A 218 -4.07 -20.07 -8.72
C LYS A 218 -3.58 -19.34 -7.47
N PHE A 219 -4.49 -18.91 -6.60
CA PHE A 219 -4.14 -18.28 -5.33
C PHE A 219 -3.96 -19.27 -4.20
N HIS A 220 -4.46 -20.51 -4.25
CA HIS A 220 -4.25 -21.45 -3.15
C HIS A 220 -2.77 -21.80 -2.92
N SER A 221 -1.94 -21.72 -3.97
CA SER A 221 -0.48 -21.89 -3.85
C SER A 221 0.25 -20.65 -3.30
N LEU A 222 -0.39 -19.46 -3.32
CA LEU A 222 0.19 -18.17 -2.94
C LEU A 222 -0.44 -17.59 -1.65
N GLY A 223 -1.70 -17.94 -1.40
CA GLY A 223 -2.54 -17.51 -0.30
C GLY A 223 -2.46 -18.51 0.82
N ARG A 224 -1.66 -18.18 1.83
CA ARG A 224 -1.57 -18.97 3.07
C ARG A 224 -2.67 -18.61 4.08
N MET A 225 -3.43 -17.55 3.83
CA MET A 225 -4.36 -16.96 4.80
C MET A 225 -5.58 -16.35 4.12
N ASN A 226 -6.74 -16.67 4.64
CA ASN A 226 -7.98 -15.98 4.34
C ASN A 226 -8.22 -14.90 5.38
N THR A 227 -8.97 -13.88 5.01
CA THR A 227 -9.53 -12.92 5.93
C THR A 227 -11.04 -12.99 5.80
N GLY A 228 -11.73 -13.13 6.92
CA GLY A 228 -13.14 -12.80 7.03
C GLY A 228 -13.21 -11.40 7.61
N LEU A 229 -13.10 -10.39 6.76
CA LEU A 229 -13.41 -9.03 7.12
C LEU A 229 -14.80 -8.76 6.56
N TYR A 230 -15.86 -8.89 7.37
CA TYR A 230 -17.01 -7.96 7.43
C TYR A 230 -18.12 -8.47 8.38
N GLY A 231 -18.52 -7.57 9.31
CA GLY A 231 -19.63 -7.72 10.27
C GLY A 231 -19.26 -7.25 11.69
N ASN A 232 -19.87 -6.16 12.19
CA ASN A 232 -19.79 -5.67 13.58
C ASN A 232 -18.39 -5.25 14.12
N GLY A 233 -17.51 -4.71 13.27
CA GLY A 233 -16.24 -4.12 13.73
C GLY A 233 -15.15 -5.11 14.11
N GLN A 234 -15.24 -6.37 13.66
CA GLN A 234 -14.21 -7.38 13.86
C GLN A 234 -13.52 -7.73 12.54
N SER A 235 -12.20 -7.56 12.49
CA SER A 235 -11.33 -8.15 11.48
C SER A 235 -10.89 -9.53 11.96
N LYS A 236 -11.24 -10.61 11.24
CA LYS A 236 -10.75 -11.96 11.53
C LYS A 236 -9.90 -12.44 10.37
N LEU A 237 -8.69 -12.88 10.68
CA LEU A 237 -7.85 -13.62 9.74
C LEU A 237 -7.94 -15.11 10.11
N LEU A 238 -8.07 -15.97 9.11
CA LEU A 238 -8.14 -17.43 9.21
C LEU A 238 -7.05 -18.03 8.32
N ALA A 239 -6.32 -19.03 8.80
CA ALA A 239 -5.39 -19.75 7.92
C ALA A 239 -6.18 -20.54 6.87
N ILE A 240 -5.70 -20.55 5.63
CA ILE A 240 -6.17 -21.51 4.61
C ILE A 240 -5.23 -22.70 4.73
N ASN A 241 -5.79 -23.89 4.96
CA ASN A 241 -5.03 -25.14 4.96
C ASN A 241 -4.58 -25.50 3.55
#